data_AF-A0A8X6Q9F9-F1
#
_entry.id   AF-A0A8X6Q9F9-F1
#
_cell.length_a   1.000
_cell.length_b   1.000
_cell.length_c   1.000
_cell.angle_alpha   90.00
_cell.angle_beta   90.00
_cell.angle_gamma   90.00
#
_symmetry.space_group_name_H-M   'P 1'
#
loop_
_entity.id
_entity.type
_entity.pdbx_description
1 polymer ?
#
loop_
_entity_poly.entity_id
_entity_poly.type
_entity_poly.pdbx_seq_one_letter_code
_entity_poly.pdbx_strand_id
1 'polypeptide(L)'
;MYRTMQISAVEGIKRYPEDPVYKLYYCVSLIYEDRSGEAEEGLNEIEDFPDVSLACTILLSLIHQPQESLGLFMFQKLVGFNFELLL
;
A
#
# COMPACT_ATOMS: atom_id res chain seq x y z
N MET A 1 -16.09 -10.36 -0.34
CA MET A 1 -15.86 -9.14 0.45
C MET A 1 -14.93 -8.17 -0.28
N TYR A 2 -13.76 -8.64 -0.77
CA TYR A 2 -12.84 -7.81 -1.57
C TYR A 2 -13.44 -7.28 -2.89
N ARG A 3 -14.30 -8.03 -3.57
CA ARG A 3 -14.98 -7.55 -4.80
C ARG A 3 -15.85 -6.31 -4.60
N THR A 4 -16.55 -6.22 -3.47
CA THR A 4 -17.34 -5.03 -3.12
C THR A 4 -16.43 -3.84 -2.87
N MET A 5 -15.30 -4.06 -2.17
CA MET A 5 -14.27 -3.04 -1.97
C MET A 5 -13.67 -2.57 -3.29
N GLN A 6 -13.38 -3.48 -4.22
CA GLN A 6 -12.87 -3.16 -5.55
C GLN A 6 -13.84 -2.26 -6.33
N ILE A 7 -15.13 -2.60 -6.35
CA ILE A 7 -16.16 -1.80 -7.02
C ILE A 7 -16.24 -0.40 -6.39
N SER A 8 -16.30 -0.32 -5.05
CA SER A 8 -16.36 0.96 -4.36
C SER A 8 -15.09 1.80 -4.58
N ALA A 9 -13.92 1.18 -4.62
CA ALA A 9 -12.65 1.83 -4.90
C ALA A 9 -12.62 2.38 -6.34
N VAL A 10 -13.07 1.61 -7.33
CA VAL A 10 -13.17 2.06 -8.73
C VAL A 10 -14.12 3.25 -8.88
N GLU A 11 -15.27 3.22 -8.23
CA GLU A 11 -16.19 4.37 -8.23
C GLU A 11 -15.60 5.59 -7.50
N GLY A 12 -14.85 5.35 -6.42
CA GLY A 12 -14.08 6.37 -5.72
C GLY A 12 -13.04 7.04 -6.61
N ILE A 13 -12.21 6.27 -7.32
CA ILE A 13 -11.21 6.77 -8.27
C ILE A 13 -11.86 7.63 -9.36
N LYS A 14 -13.01 7.21 -9.90
CA LYS A 14 -13.73 8.00 -10.92
C LYS A 14 -14.20 9.35 -10.39
N ARG A 15 -14.59 9.41 -9.11
CA ARG A 15 -15.19 10.60 -8.49
C ARG A 15 -14.15 11.51 -7.87
N TYR A 16 -13.06 10.95 -7.37
CA TYR A 16 -11.99 11.61 -6.62
C TYR A 16 -10.63 11.10 -7.11
N PRO A 17 -10.22 11.43 -8.35
CA PRO A 17 -9.03 10.84 -8.97
C PRO A 17 -7.72 11.22 -8.27
N GLU A 18 -7.68 12.36 -7.59
CA GLU A 18 -6.51 12.85 -6.85
C GLU A 18 -6.41 12.31 -5.42
N ASP A 19 -7.43 11.56 -4.95
CA ASP A 19 -7.41 10.97 -3.61
C ASP A 19 -6.77 9.57 -3.65
N PRO A 20 -5.55 9.42 -3.11
CA PRO A 20 -4.78 8.17 -3.21
C PRO A 20 -5.41 7.02 -2.42
N VAL A 21 -6.31 7.31 -1.48
CA VAL A 21 -6.96 6.31 -0.62
C VAL A 21 -7.78 5.31 -1.44
N TYR A 22 -8.44 5.77 -2.50
CA TYR A 22 -9.21 4.84 -3.35
C TYR A 22 -8.31 3.91 -4.16
N LYS A 23 -7.16 4.40 -4.63
CA LYS A 23 -6.16 3.57 -5.30
C LYS A 23 -5.54 2.56 -4.33
N LEU A 24 -5.28 2.96 -3.09
CA LEU A 24 -4.86 2.05 -2.02
C LEU A 24 -5.86 0.90 -1.82
N TYR A 25 -7.15 1.20 -1.67
CA TYR A 25 -8.18 0.16 -1.50
C TYR A 25 -8.33 -0.73 -2.74
N TYR A 26 -8.14 -0.18 -3.94
CA TYR A 26 -8.10 -0.98 -5.15
C TYR A 26 -6.91 -1.97 -5.12
N CYS A 27 -5.71 -1.51 -4.79
CA CYS A 27 -4.53 -2.38 -4.67
C CYS A 27 -4.72 -3.47 -3.60
N VAL A 28 -5.30 -3.15 -2.44
CA VAL A 28 -5.63 -4.16 -1.43
C VAL A 28 -6.56 -5.24 -2.02
N SER A 29 -7.53 -4.86 -2.85
CA SER A 29 -8.44 -5.83 -3.48
C SER A 29 -7.71 -6.76 -4.45
N LEU A 30 -6.70 -6.25 -5.16
CA LEU A 30 -5.85 -7.02 -6.08
C LEU A 30 -4.97 -8.03 -5.32
N ILE A 31 -4.44 -7.65 -4.16
CA ILE A 31 -3.68 -8.59 -3.28
C ILE A 31 -4.56 -9.78 -2.91
N TYR A 32 -5.83 -9.55 -2.53
CA TYR A 32 -6.78 -10.63 -2.22
C TYR A 32 -7.23 -11.46 -3.44
N GLU A 33 -6.97 -10.98 -4.66
CA GLU A 33 -7.22 -11.70 -5.90
C GLU A 33 -5.97 -12.46 -6.40
N ASP A 34 -4.91 -12.56 -5.59
CA ASP A 34 -3.59 -13.09 -5.98
C ASP A 34 -2.95 -12.34 -7.17
N ARG A 35 -3.35 -11.09 -7.40
CA ARG A 35 -2.83 -10.20 -8.46
C ARG A 35 -1.79 -9.23 -7.88
N SER A 36 -0.85 -9.77 -7.11
CA SER A 36 0.11 -8.96 -6.34
C SER A 36 1.03 -8.08 -7.19
N GLY A 37 1.35 -8.47 -8.43
CA GLY A 37 2.15 -7.64 -9.33
C GLY A 37 1.46 -6.33 -9.73
N GLU A 38 0.16 -6.40 -10.07
CA GLU A 38 -0.63 -5.20 -10.37
C GLU A 38 -0.86 -4.34 -9.11
N ALA A 39 -0.98 -4.99 -7.95
CA ALA A 39 -1.08 -4.29 -6.67
C ALA A 39 0.22 -3.53 -6.36
N GLU A 40 1.38 -4.15 -6.57
CA GLU A 40 2.70 -3.55 -6.37
C GLU A 40 2.89 -2.31 -7.25
N GLU A 41 2.62 -2.42 -8.56
CA GLU A 41 2.68 -1.28 -9.47
C GLU A 41 1.79 -0.12 -8.98
N GLY A 42 0.54 -0.41 -8.62
CA GLY A 42 -0.39 0.60 -8.17
C GLY A 42 -0.02 1.22 -6.82
N LEU A 43 0.63 0.47 -5.91
CA LEU A 43 1.12 0.98 -4.63
C LEU A 43 2.35 1.89 -4.81
N ASN A 44 3.28 1.53 -5.69
CA ASN A 44 4.45 2.35 -6.00
C ASN A 44 4.07 3.71 -6.61
N GLU A 45 2.93 3.81 -7.32
CA GLU A 45 2.43 5.09 -7.83
C GLU A 45 1.92 6.05 -6.75
N ILE A 46 1.56 5.54 -5.57
CA ILE A 46 0.93 6.32 -4.50
C ILE A 46 1.74 6.33 -3.19
N GLU A 47 2.90 5.69 -3.14
CA GLU A 47 3.68 5.52 -1.90
C GLU A 47 4.22 6.85 -1.35
N ASP A 48 4.42 7.85 -2.22
CA ASP A 48 4.89 9.19 -1.84
C ASP A 48 3.81 10.06 -1.19
N PHE A 49 2.54 9.65 -1.23
CA PHE A 49 1.46 10.41 -0.59
C PHE A 49 1.47 10.17 0.92
N PRO A 50 1.63 11.23 1.76
CA PRO A 50 1.81 11.08 3.20
C PRO A 50 0.72 10.25 3.88
N ASP A 51 -0.53 10.44 3.47
CA ASP A 51 -1.72 9.83 4.07
C ASP A 51 -1.78 8.30 3.89
N VAL A 52 -1.10 7.77 2.86
CA VAL A 52 -1.12 6.33 2.52
C VAL A 52 0.26 5.68 2.52
N SER A 53 1.34 6.46 2.65
CA SER A 53 2.74 5.99 2.58
C SER A 53 3.06 4.82 3.51
N LEU A 54 2.59 4.90 4.77
CA LEU A 54 2.76 3.83 5.76
C LEU A 54 2.01 2.55 5.34
N ALA A 55 0.79 2.70 4.83
CA ALA A 55 -0.01 1.56 4.37
C ALA A 55 0.64 0.90 3.14
N CYS A 56 1.17 1.70 2.20
CA CYS A 56 1.90 1.19 1.04
C CYS A 56 3.13 0.40 1.47
N THR A 57 3.92 0.92 2.41
CA THR A 57 5.10 0.21 2.95
C THR A 57 4.72 -1.15 3.53
N ILE A 58 3.64 -1.23 4.32
CA ILE A 58 3.18 -2.48 4.93
C ILE A 58 2.71 -3.47 3.85
N LEU A 59 1.93 -3.01 2.87
CA LEU A 59 1.38 -3.86 1.83
C LEU A 59 2.45 -4.36 0.86
N LEU A 60 3.40 -3.51 0.46
CA LEU A 60 4.56 -3.92 -0.33
C LEU A 60 5.40 -4.96 0.41
N SER A 61 5.63 -4.77 1.71
CA SER A 61 6.32 -5.77 2.53
C SER A 61 5.58 -7.11 2.59
N LEU A 62 4.24 -7.07 2.65
CA LEU A 62 3.40 -8.27 2.62
C LEU A 62 3.48 -8.98 1.26
N ILE A 63 3.59 -8.23 0.16
CA ILE A 63 3.76 -8.78 -1.19
C ILE A 63 5.14 -9.44 -1.34
N HIS A 64 6.20 -8.79 -0.84
CA HIS A 64 7.58 -9.24 -1.04
C HIS A 64 8.08 -10.29 -0.04
N GLN A 65 7.44 -10.46 1.12
CA GLN A 65 7.90 -11.41 2.14
C GLN A 65 6.86 -12.46 2.54
N PRO A 66 7.28 -13.73 2.74
CA PRO A 66 6.46 -14.69 3.48
C PRO A 66 6.23 -14.19 4.92
N GLN A 67 5.04 -14.46 5.46
CA GLN A 67 4.45 -13.84 6.67
C GLN A 67 5.32 -13.79 7.95
N GLU A 68 6.44 -14.52 8.02
CA GLU A 68 7.28 -14.66 9.23
C GLU A 68 8.29 -13.51 9.46
N SER A 69 8.62 -12.68 8.45
CA SER A 69 9.71 -11.69 8.55
C SER A 69 9.29 -10.21 8.60
N LEU A 70 7.98 -9.93 8.51
CA LEU A 70 7.40 -8.57 8.51
C LEU A 70 7.80 -7.72 9.74
N GLY A 71 7.94 -8.34 10.92
CA GLY A 71 8.28 -7.62 12.15
C GLY A 71 9.69 -7.00 12.14
N LEU A 72 10.66 -7.63 11.45
CA LEU A 72 12.04 -7.17 11.42
C LEU A 72 12.23 -6.03 10.39
N PHE A 73 11.53 -6.11 9.25
CA PHE A 73 11.56 -5.07 8.21
C PHE A 73 10.92 -3.76 8.70
N MET A 74 9.75 -3.86 9.35
CA MET A 74 9.06 -2.70 9.92
C MET A 74 9.92 -1.94 10.93
N PHE A 75 10.67 -2.67 11.77
CA PHE A 75 11.59 -2.07 12.74
C PHE A 75 12.75 -1.32 12.06
N GLN A 76 13.35 -1.88 11.02
CA GLN A 76 14.45 -1.22 10.29
C GLN A 76 14.01 0.05 9.57
N LYS A 77 12.85 0.06 8.91
CA LYS A 77 12.33 1.24 8.21
C LYS A 77 11.92 2.36 9.17
N LEU A 78 11.25 2.03 10.29
CA LEU A 78 10.86 3.02 11.31
C LEU A 78 12.06 3.62 12.05
N VAL A 79 13.11 2.82 12.30
CA VAL A 79 14.34 3.30 12.95
C VAL A 79 15.20 4.09 11.96
N GLY A 80 15.24 3.70 10.68
CA GLY A 80 15.93 4.46 9.62
C GLY A 80 15.35 5.85 9.38
N PHE A 81 14.02 5.99 9.45
CA PHE A 81 13.33 7.28 9.28
C PHE A 81 13.69 8.32 10.37
N ASN A 82 14.13 7.86 11.55
CA ASN A 82 14.57 8.76 12.63
C ASN A 82 15.96 9.38 12.41
N PHE A 83 16.78 8.82 11.52
CA PHE A 83 18.15 9.31 11.29
C PHE A 83 18.22 10.41 10.23
N GLU A 84 17.29 10.47 9.28
CA GLU A 84 17.28 11.50 8.23
C GLU A 84 16.71 12.86 8.70
N LEU A 85 16.01 12.90 9.84
CA LEU A 85 15.53 14.14 10.47
C LEU A 85 16.49 14.75 11.50
N LEU A 86 17.68 14.15 11.69
CA LEU A 86 18.68 14.55 12.70
C LEU A 86 20.05 14.96 12.10
N LEU A 87 20.14 15.11 10.77
CA LEU A 87 21.29 15.68 10.05
C LEU A 87 20.86 16.93 9.28
#